data_AF-A0A0D6L5C4-F1
#
_entry.id   AF-A0A0D6L5C4-F1
#
_cell.length_a   1.000
_cell.length_b   1.000
_cell.length_c   1.000
_cell.angle_alpha   90.00
_cell.angle_beta   90.00
_cell.angle_gamma   90.00
#
_symmetry.space_group_name_H-M   'P 1'
#
loop_
_entity.id
_entity.type
_entity.pdbx_description
1 polymer ?
#
loop_
_entity_poly.entity_id
_entity_poly.type
_entity_poly.pdbx_seq_one_letter_code
_entity_poly.pdbx_strand_id
1 'polypeptide(L)'
;MKKTYISVAILSIGLVIAGCSSKEDSKEKGVESIEKISDVKVDRFADVQVLRYEIKDFDKLSLNQKKLVYYLAQAGLSGRDINWDQNNPHNLKIRKAIESIFENYKGERSGEDWSNFETYAKQVWFANGIHHHYGMEKFTPKFKEDYFRSLLKEVNHQLDNEVIDLMFNPAKAKFRKIKDANVDIIATSANGFYGDGQLNPGIGQPSETLKQYASTLEEARADLVGLYYIYDQKMIDLGLIESFEVAKAEYDGYIRNGMMTQLQRLELGQSLQEEHMQNRQLVAKWVYEKGQKDKVIEKVVKDGKTYFVVRDYDKLRTLFGDLLREIQRIKSEGDFKAGQALVDNYGVKVDYALHKEVLERVKPLNIAPYSGFVNPTLLPEVDKNGEIIDIKVSYDMNFIEQMLHYGKNYSFLD
;
A
#
# COMPACT_ATOMS: atom_id res chain seq x y z
N MET A 1 35.15 -32.36 63.32
CA MET A 1 34.78 -33.28 62.22
C MET A 1 35.27 -32.69 60.90
N LYS A 2 35.89 -33.53 60.09
CA LYS A 2 36.86 -33.23 59.02
C LYS A 2 36.29 -32.33 57.90
N LYS A 3 37.04 -31.29 57.55
CA LYS A 3 37.06 -30.71 56.19
C LYS A 3 38.44 -31.02 55.62
N THR A 4 38.49 -31.77 54.53
CA THR A 4 39.73 -32.09 53.81
C THR A 4 39.67 -31.41 52.45
N TYR A 5 40.57 -30.46 52.23
CA TYR A 5 40.96 -29.97 50.91
C TYR A 5 41.99 -30.95 50.33
N ILE A 6 41.85 -31.32 49.06
CA ILE A 6 42.98 -31.82 48.26
C ILE A 6 42.86 -31.24 46.86
N SER A 7 43.79 -30.35 46.55
CA SER A 7 44.24 -29.98 45.21
C SER A 7 45.05 -31.13 44.63
N VAL A 8 44.88 -31.47 43.35
CA VAL A 8 45.96 -32.09 42.56
C VAL A 8 45.91 -31.51 41.16
N ALA A 9 47.10 -31.13 40.70
CA ALA A 9 47.37 -30.56 39.41
C ALA A 9 48.41 -31.46 38.71
N ILE A 10 48.25 -31.58 37.39
CA ILE A 10 49.30 -31.68 36.35
C ILE A 10 49.83 -33.08 35.89
N LEU A 11 50.05 -33.12 34.55
CA LEU A 11 51.10 -33.79 33.74
C LEU A 11 50.76 -35.24 33.29
N SER A 12 50.98 -35.76 32.08
CA SER A 12 51.39 -35.34 30.71
C SER A 12 51.80 -36.63 29.94
N ILE A 13 52.18 -36.52 28.65
CA ILE A 13 52.88 -37.49 27.76
C ILE A 13 51.92 -38.24 26.81
N GLY A 14 52.13 -38.35 25.49
CA GLY A 14 53.19 -37.87 24.58
C GLY A 14 53.21 -38.68 23.27
N LEU A 15 53.38 -37.97 22.15
CA LEU A 15 54.01 -38.30 20.84
C LEU A 15 53.41 -39.28 19.77
N VAL A 16 53.15 -38.66 18.60
CA VAL A 16 53.64 -38.92 17.20
C VAL A 16 53.23 -40.19 16.46
N ILE A 17 52.61 -40.04 15.26
CA ILE A 17 53.12 -40.52 13.94
C ILE A 17 52.58 -39.60 12.80
N ALA A 18 53.45 -39.28 11.84
CA ALA A 18 53.17 -38.58 10.58
C ALA A 18 52.71 -39.54 9.46
N GLY A 19 51.84 -39.09 8.56
CA GLY A 19 51.52 -39.75 7.30
C GLY A 19 51.13 -38.74 6.22
N CYS A 20 51.90 -38.70 5.13
CA CYS A 20 51.74 -37.80 3.98
C CYS A 20 50.70 -38.30 2.94
N SER A 21 50.37 -37.40 2.01
CA SER A 21 49.65 -37.55 0.73
C SER A 21 48.12 -37.47 0.85
N SER A 22 47.37 -36.59 0.17
CA SER A 22 47.56 -35.93 -1.13
C SER A 22 46.74 -34.63 -1.21
N LYS A 23 47.23 -33.66 -1.98
CA LYS A 23 46.49 -32.46 -2.40
C LYS A 23 45.22 -32.86 -3.15
N GLU A 24 44.07 -32.38 -2.67
CA GLU A 24 42.93 -32.06 -3.52
C GLU A 24 42.56 -30.59 -3.30
N ASP A 25 42.73 -29.81 -4.37
CA ASP A 25 42.24 -28.44 -4.48
C ASP A 25 40.71 -28.45 -4.44
N SER A 26 40.11 -28.33 -3.25
CA SER A 26 38.72 -27.90 -3.16
C SER A 26 38.68 -26.39 -3.38
N LYS A 27 38.45 -26.00 -4.64
CA LYS A 27 37.99 -24.66 -5.00
C LYS A 27 36.80 -24.30 -4.10
N GLU A 28 37.01 -23.39 -3.15
CA GLU A 28 35.92 -22.57 -2.61
C GLU A 28 35.25 -21.90 -3.80
N LYS A 29 34.10 -22.42 -4.21
CA LYS A 29 33.19 -21.68 -5.07
C LYS A 29 32.62 -20.57 -4.22
N GLY A 30 33.02 -19.35 -4.57
CA GLY A 30 32.57 -18.11 -3.96
C GLY A 30 31.06 -18.09 -3.79
N VAL A 31 30.66 -17.69 -2.59
CA VAL A 31 29.30 -17.27 -2.27
C VAL A 31 29.11 -15.90 -2.90
N GLU A 32 28.50 -15.87 -4.07
CA GLU A 32 27.86 -14.67 -4.68
C GLU A 32 26.44 -15.10 -5.07
N SER A 33 25.37 -14.35 -4.84
CA SER A 33 25.26 -12.95 -4.42
C SER A 33 23.90 -12.74 -3.75
N ILE A 34 23.82 -11.79 -2.81
CA ILE A 34 22.58 -11.04 -2.61
C ILE A 34 22.43 -10.23 -3.89
N GLU A 35 21.45 -10.55 -4.73
CA GLU A 35 21.14 -9.69 -5.87
C GLU A 35 20.68 -8.34 -5.30
N LYS A 36 21.56 -7.34 -5.35
CA LYS A 36 21.13 -5.96 -5.14
C LYS A 36 20.12 -5.63 -6.22
N ILE A 37 19.03 -4.97 -5.83
CA ILE A 37 18.05 -4.47 -6.78
C ILE A 37 18.76 -3.51 -7.74
N SER A 38 18.81 -3.88 -9.02
CA SER A 38 19.38 -3.05 -10.08
C SER A 38 18.36 -2.03 -10.61
N ASP A 39 17.07 -2.37 -10.61
CA ASP A 39 15.98 -1.47 -10.96
C ASP A 39 14.87 -1.48 -9.91
N VAL A 40 14.62 -0.30 -9.32
CA VAL A 40 13.55 -0.08 -8.34
C VAL A 40 12.20 0.04 -9.03
N LYS A 41 12.14 0.45 -10.31
CA LYS A 41 10.90 0.57 -11.07
C LYS A 41 10.67 -0.71 -11.88
N VAL A 42 9.55 -1.38 -11.63
CA VAL A 42 9.28 -2.70 -12.22
C VAL A 42 8.30 -2.62 -13.39
N ASP A 43 7.23 -1.83 -13.24
CA ASP A 43 6.20 -1.70 -14.27
C ASP A 43 5.48 -0.35 -14.14
N ARG A 44 4.89 0.14 -15.23
CA ARG A 44 4.07 1.35 -15.28
C ARG A 44 2.87 1.11 -16.18
N PHE A 45 1.67 1.17 -15.60
CA PHE A 45 0.40 1.03 -16.31
C PHE A 45 -0.66 1.93 -15.68
N ALA A 46 -1.64 2.38 -16.48
CA ALA A 46 -2.71 3.27 -16.03
C ALA A 46 -2.19 4.43 -15.15
N ASP A 47 -2.58 4.48 -13.88
CA ASP A 47 -2.22 5.45 -12.85
C ASP A 47 -1.33 4.84 -11.74
N VAL A 48 -0.76 3.66 -11.99
CA VAL A 48 0.07 2.89 -11.06
C VAL A 48 1.52 2.81 -11.50
N GLN A 49 2.44 2.97 -10.55
CA GLN A 49 3.85 2.60 -10.66
C GLN A 49 4.13 1.39 -9.76
N VAL A 50 4.59 0.29 -10.33
CA VAL A 50 5.05 -0.86 -9.55
C VAL A 50 6.54 -0.70 -9.26
N LEU A 51 6.90 -0.92 -8.00
CA LEU A 51 8.25 -0.77 -7.47
C LEU A 51 8.75 -2.08 -6.87
N ARG A 52 10.04 -2.12 -6.55
CA ARG A 52 10.68 -3.20 -5.80
C ARG A 52 11.37 -2.66 -4.54
N TYR A 53 11.44 -3.47 -3.49
CA TYR A 53 12.11 -3.11 -2.24
C TYR A 53 13.08 -4.20 -1.79
N GLU A 54 14.19 -3.79 -1.16
CA GLU A 54 15.24 -4.68 -0.67
C GLU A 54 14.98 -5.06 0.79
N ILE A 55 15.14 -6.33 1.13
CA ILE A 55 15.18 -6.78 2.53
C ILE A 55 16.63 -6.64 3.02
N LYS A 56 16.90 -5.55 3.74
CA LYS A 56 18.21 -5.30 4.35
C LYS A 56 18.47 -6.28 5.51
N ASP A 57 19.73 -6.66 5.66
CA ASP A 57 20.23 -7.47 6.78
C ASP A 57 19.58 -8.87 6.93
N PHE A 58 18.90 -9.39 5.91
CA PHE A 58 18.32 -10.73 5.92
C PHE A 58 19.39 -11.83 6.07
N ASP A 59 20.59 -11.58 5.54
CA ASP A 59 21.78 -12.42 5.66
C ASP A 59 22.31 -12.50 7.11
N LYS A 60 22.02 -11.50 7.95
CA LYS A 60 22.40 -11.49 9.37
C LYS A 60 21.49 -12.36 10.24
N LEU A 61 20.36 -12.84 9.72
CA LEU A 61 19.45 -13.72 10.45
C LEU A 61 20.04 -15.13 10.58
N SER A 62 19.89 -15.72 11.77
CA SER A 62 20.13 -17.15 11.97
C SER A 62 19.19 -17.99 11.08
N LEU A 63 19.58 -19.23 10.78
CA LEU A 63 18.75 -20.14 9.99
C LEU A 63 17.33 -20.31 10.56
N ASN A 64 17.19 -20.38 11.89
CA ASN A 64 15.87 -20.50 12.53
C ASN A 64 15.02 -19.23 12.33
N GLN A 65 15.62 -18.04 12.37
CA GLN A 65 14.92 -16.80 12.06
C GLN A 65 14.53 -16.72 10.59
N LYS A 66 15.40 -17.13 9.66
CA LYS A 66 15.07 -17.23 8.23
C LYS A 66 13.88 -18.18 8.00
N LYS A 67 13.89 -19.37 8.61
CA LYS A 67 12.78 -20.33 8.55
C LYS A 67 11.48 -19.74 9.09
N LEU A 68 11.53 -19.03 10.22
CA LEU A 68 10.36 -18.34 10.76
C LEU A 68 9.81 -17.30 9.77
N VAL A 69 10.66 -16.43 9.24
CA VAL A 69 10.24 -15.42 8.24
C VAL A 69 9.64 -16.09 7.01
N TYR A 70 10.28 -17.15 6.50
CA TYR A 70 9.78 -17.91 5.36
C TYR A 70 8.38 -18.46 5.62
N TYR A 71 8.16 -19.19 6.72
CA TYR A 71 6.84 -19.78 6.98
C TYR A 71 5.75 -18.73 7.23
N LEU A 72 6.08 -17.60 7.86
CA LEU A 72 5.15 -16.48 8.01
C LEU A 72 4.81 -15.85 6.64
N ALA A 73 5.79 -15.70 5.76
CA ALA A 73 5.56 -15.20 4.40
C ALA A 73 4.68 -16.16 3.59
N GLN A 74 4.94 -17.48 3.68
CA GLN A 74 4.08 -18.51 3.06
C GLN A 74 2.64 -18.41 3.58
N ALA A 75 2.45 -18.29 4.90
CA ALA A 75 1.12 -18.13 5.48
C ALA A 75 0.40 -16.86 5.01
N GLY A 76 1.13 -15.74 4.88
CA GLY A 76 0.60 -14.49 4.35
C GLY A 76 0.16 -14.60 2.88
N LEU A 77 0.99 -15.21 2.04
CA LEU A 77 0.68 -15.42 0.62
C LEU A 77 -0.53 -16.34 0.43
N SER A 78 -0.70 -17.36 1.28
CA SER A 78 -1.86 -18.25 1.24
C SER A 78 -3.19 -17.57 1.53
N GLY A 79 -3.19 -16.37 2.12
CA GLY A 79 -4.38 -15.57 2.35
C GLY A 79 -4.85 -14.76 1.13
N ARG A 80 -4.13 -14.78 0.01
CA ARG A 80 -4.40 -13.95 -1.18
C ARG A 80 -5.86 -14.06 -1.63
N ASP A 81 -6.36 -15.27 -1.86
CA ASP A 81 -7.69 -15.48 -2.44
C ASP A 81 -8.83 -14.96 -1.55
N ILE A 82 -8.64 -14.95 -0.22
CA ILE A 82 -9.63 -14.43 0.73
C ILE A 82 -9.92 -12.95 0.43
N ASN A 83 -8.88 -12.16 0.14
CA ASN A 83 -9.05 -10.74 -0.17
C ASN A 83 -9.82 -10.53 -1.49
N TRP A 84 -9.54 -11.36 -2.48
CA TRP A 84 -10.19 -11.28 -3.79
C TRP A 84 -11.69 -11.57 -3.67
N ASP A 85 -12.05 -12.66 -3.00
CA ASP A 85 -13.44 -13.06 -2.75
C ASP A 85 -14.22 -11.99 -1.96
N GLN A 86 -13.60 -11.47 -0.88
CA GLN A 86 -14.19 -10.40 -0.07
C GLN A 86 -14.41 -9.11 -0.86
N ASN A 87 -13.56 -8.77 -1.84
CA ASN A 87 -13.68 -7.55 -2.61
C ASN A 87 -14.83 -7.60 -3.62
N ASN A 88 -15.16 -8.76 -4.17
CA ASN A 88 -16.33 -9.02 -5.00
C ASN A 88 -16.47 -10.54 -5.23
N PRO A 89 -17.68 -11.13 -5.11
CA PRO A 89 -17.88 -12.58 -5.26
C PRO A 89 -17.46 -13.17 -6.61
N HIS A 90 -17.30 -12.34 -7.65
CA HIS A 90 -16.91 -12.79 -9.00
C HIS A 90 -15.42 -12.61 -9.28
N ASN A 91 -14.65 -12.00 -8.38
CA ASN A 91 -13.24 -11.67 -8.61
C ASN A 91 -12.38 -12.91 -8.86
N LEU A 92 -12.58 -14.01 -8.14
CA LEU A 92 -11.81 -15.24 -8.34
C LEU A 92 -12.04 -15.83 -9.75
N LYS A 93 -13.30 -15.90 -10.20
CA LYS A 93 -13.67 -16.35 -11.56
C LYS A 93 -13.02 -15.47 -12.63
N ILE A 94 -13.13 -14.14 -12.48
CA ILE A 94 -12.57 -13.17 -13.43
C ILE A 94 -11.04 -13.29 -13.48
N ARG A 95 -10.39 -13.40 -12.31
CA ARG A 95 -8.94 -13.56 -12.22
C ARG A 95 -8.46 -14.83 -12.90
N LYS A 96 -9.07 -15.97 -12.60
CA LYS A 96 -8.73 -17.27 -13.22
C LYS A 96 -8.89 -17.24 -14.73
N ALA A 97 -9.91 -16.54 -15.24
CA ALA A 97 -10.10 -16.33 -16.67
C ALA A 97 -8.96 -15.51 -17.30
N ILE A 98 -8.55 -14.41 -16.64
CA ILE A 98 -7.41 -13.60 -17.06
C ILE A 98 -6.10 -14.40 -17.03
N GLU A 99 -5.81 -15.07 -15.91
CA GLU A 99 -4.60 -15.90 -15.72
C GLU A 99 -4.55 -17.01 -16.79
N SER A 100 -5.67 -17.68 -17.08
CA SER A 100 -5.78 -18.68 -18.15
C SER A 100 -5.46 -18.12 -19.54
N ILE A 101 -5.89 -16.88 -19.85
CA ILE A 101 -5.53 -16.21 -21.10
C ILE A 101 -4.01 -15.97 -21.16
N PHE A 102 -3.42 -15.43 -20.10
CA PHE A 102 -1.98 -15.15 -20.05
C PHE A 102 -1.11 -16.41 -20.17
N GLU A 103 -1.54 -17.54 -19.62
CA GLU A 103 -0.79 -18.80 -19.66
C GLU A 103 -0.94 -19.53 -21.00
N ASN A 104 -2.16 -19.54 -21.55
CA ASN A 104 -2.51 -20.49 -22.61
C ASN A 104 -2.69 -19.85 -24.00
N TYR A 105 -2.96 -18.54 -24.10
CA TYR A 105 -3.19 -17.90 -25.39
C TYR A 105 -1.92 -17.88 -26.23
N LYS A 106 -1.98 -18.47 -27.45
CA LYS A 106 -0.85 -18.58 -28.39
C LYS A 106 -0.92 -17.60 -29.57
N GLY A 107 -1.96 -16.78 -29.63
CA GLY A 107 -2.09 -15.75 -30.67
C GLY A 107 -1.21 -14.53 -30.40
N GLU A 108 -1.43 -13.49 -31.20
CA GLU A 108 -0.66 -12.25 -31.14
C GLU A 108 -0.93 -11.46 -29.85
N ARG A 109 0.14 -11.16 -29.10
CA ARG A 109 0.11 -10.36 -27.87
C ARG A 109 0.57 -8.93 -28.14
N SER A 110 -0.06 -8.33 -29.13
CA SER A 110 0.32 -7.03 -29.69
C SER A 110 -0.93 -6.29 -30.17
N GLY A 111 -0.81 -4.99 -30.42
CA GLY A 111 -1.93 -4.14 -30.82
C GLY A 111 -2.72 -3.53 -29.66
N GLU A 112 -3.67 -2.66 -30.03
CA GLU A 112 -4.44 -1.85 -29.08
C GLU A 112 -5.33 -2.70 -28.17
N ASP A 113 -6.05 -3.68 -28.72
CA ASP A 113 -6.93 -4.56 -27.95
C ASP A 113 -6.16 -5.39 -26.91
N TRP A 114 -5.02 -5.99 -27.28
CA TRP A 114 -4.19 -6.73 -26.32
C TRP A 114 -3.61 -5.79 -25.25
N SER A 115 -3.14 -4.60 -25.65
CA SER A 115 -2.56 -3.62 -24.73
C SER A 115 -3.60 -3.11 -23.71
N ASN A 116 -4.85 -2.92 -24.15
CA ASN A 116 -5.98 -2.55 -23.28
C ASN A 116 -6.39 -3.71 -22.37
N PHE A 117 -6.38 -4.95 -22.86
CA PHE A 117 -6.60 -6.15 -22.05
C PHE A 117 -5.52 -6.33 -20.98
N GLU A 118 -4.24 -6.23 -21.36
CA GLU A 118 -3.12 -6.35 -20.43
C GLU A 118 -3.17 -5.27 -19.35
N THR A 119 -3.47 -4.02 -19.73
CA THR A 119 -3.65 -2.93 -18.76
C THR A 119 -4.77 -3.24 -17.77
N TYR A 120 -5.92 -3.73 -18.24
CA TYR A 120 -7.03 -4.10 -17.37
C TYR A 120 -6.66 -5.27 -16.44
N ALA A 121 -5.99 -6.30 -16.95
CA ALA A 121 -5.49 -7.42 -16.15
C ALA A 121 -4.55 -6.95 -15.02
N LYS A 122 -3.62 -6.05 -15.34
CA LYS A 122 -2.71 -5.44 -14.36
C LYS A 122 -3.46 -4.62 -13.31
N GLN A 123 -4.48 -3.85 -13.70
CA GLN A 123 -5.34 -3.13 -12.75
C GLN A 123 -6.09 -4.09 -11.81
N VAL A 124 -6.64 -5.18 -12.35
CA VAL A 124 -7.35 -6.20 -11.58
C VAL A 124 -6.43 -6.90 -10.58
N TRP A 125 -5.23 -7.29 -10.99
CA TRP A 125 -4.21 -7.85 -10.08
C TRP A 125 -3.78 -6.86 -9.01
N PHE A 126 -3.49 -5.61 -9.38
CA PHE A 126 -3.01 -4.60 -8.45
C PHE A 126 -4.04 -4.27 -7.37
N ALA A 127 -5.31 -4.21 -7.74
CA ALA A 127 -6.39 -3.84 -6.83
C ALA A 127 -7.02 -5.03 -6.07
N ASN A 128 -6.56 -6.26 -6.31
CA ASN A 128 -7.17 -7.49 -5.83
C ASN A 128 -8.66 -7.61 -6.20
N GLY A 129 -9.02 -7.20 -7.43
CA GLY A 129 -10.40 -7.23 -7.93
C GLY A 129 -10.70 -6.19 -9.01
N ILE A 130 -11.95 -6.15 -9.47
CA ILE A 130 -12.40 -5.29 -10.59
C ILE A 130 -12.66 -3.82 -10.22
N HIS A 131 -12.32 -3.39 -9.01
CA HIS A 131 -12.55 -2.03 -8.52
C HIS A 131 -11.25 -1.34 -8.19
N HIS A 132 -11.16 -0.04 -8.43
CA HIS A 132 -10.02 0.78 -8.09
C HIS A 132 -9.74 0.70 -6.59
N HIS A 133 -8.51 0.30 -6.24
CA HIS A 133 -8.06 0.09 -4.86
C HIS A 133 -8.30 1.30 -3.93
N TYR A 134 -8.21 2.52 -4.50
CA TYR A 134 -8.40 3.79 -3.80
C TYR A 134 -9.80 4.41 -3.93
N GLY A 135 -10.23 4.80 -5.15
CA GLY A 135 -11.53 5.44 -5.37
C GLY A 135 -12.76 4.52 -5.29
N MET A 136 -12.54 3.20 -5.22
CA MET A 136 -13.58 2.16 -5.12
C MET A 136 -14.45 1.98 -6.37
N GLU A 137 -14.32 2.80 -7.41
CA GLU A 137 -15.05 2.65 -8.66
C GLU A 137 -14.64 1.40 -9.44
N LYS A 138 -15.58 0.79 -10.15
CA LYS A 138 -15.28 -0.35 -11.02
C LYS A 138 -14.45 0.11 -12.22
N PHE A 139 -13.42 -0.66 -12.58
CA PHE A 139 -12.67 -0.43 -13.80
C PHE A 139 -13.57 -0.61 -15.03
N THR A 140 -13.36 0.23 -16.05
CA THR A 140 -14.03 0.09 -17.35
C THR A 140 -13.04 -0.53 -18.35
N PRO A 141 -13.32 -1.74 -18.88
CA PRO A 141 -12.51 -2.33 -19.94
C PRO A 141 -12.42 -1.40 -21.16
N LYS A 142 -11.20 -1.20 -21.70
CA LYS A 142 -10.96 -0.40 -22.92
C LYS A 142 -10.86 -1.24 -24.19
N PHE A 143 -11.32 -2.48 -24.13
CA PHE A 143 -11.43 -3.42 -25.23
C PHE A 143 -12.88 -3.91 -25.31
N LYS A 144 -13.28 -4.46 -26.46
CA LYS A 144 -14.66 -4.93 -26.65
C LYS A 144 -14.91 -6.26 -25.96
N GLU A 145 -16.16 -6.47 -25.52
CA GLU A 145 -16.61 -7.75 -24.95
C GLU A 145 -16.37 -8.92 -25.92
N ASP A 146 -16.66 -8.73 -27.22
CA ASP A 146 -16.42 -9.75 -28.25
C ASP A 146 -14.96 -10.19 -28.34
N TYR A 147 -14.03 -9.25 -28.16
CA TYR A 147 -12.60 -9.54 -28.13
C TYR A 147 -12.25 -10.42 -26.92
N PHE A 148 -12.74 -10.07 -25.73
CA PHE A 148 -12.55 -10.88 -24.53
C PHE A 148 -13.11 -12.29 -24.68
N ARG A 149 -14.32 -12.42 -25.23
CA ARG A 149 -14.95 -13.72 -25.53
C ARG A 149 -14.11 -14.54 -26.51
N SER A 150 -13.50 -13.89 -27.50
CA SER A 150 -12.58 -14.57 -28.43
C SER A 150 -11.35 -15.13 -27.71
N LEU A 151 -10.74 -14.36 -26.80
CA LEU A 151 -9.59 -14.83 -26.00
C LEU A 151 -9.97 -16.04 -25.14
N LEU A 152 -11.11 -15.97 -24.43
CA LEU A 152 -11.62 -17.09 -23.61
C LEU A 152 -11.84 -18.35 -24.44
N LYS A 153 -12.40 -18.21 -25.64
CA LYS A 153 -12.63 -19.33 -26.56
C LYS A 153 -11.32 -19.97 -27.01
N GLU A 154 -10.31 -19.18 -27.36
CA GLU A 154 -9.00 -19.67 -27.81
C GLU A 154 -8.26 -20.45 -26.72
N VAL A 155 -8.47 -20.12 -25.44
CA VAL A 155 -7.90 -20.86 -24.31
C VAL A 155 -8.85 -21.90 -23.72
N ASN A 156 -10.00 -22.13 -24.35
CA ASN A 156 -11.04 -23.05 -23.88
C ASN A 156 -11.45 -22.83 -22.41
N HIS A 157 -11.50 -21.56 -21.97
CA HIS A 157 -11.91 -21.19 -20.62
C HIS A 157 -13.38 -20.74 -20.61
N GLN A 158 -14.18 -21.33 -19.73
CA GLN A 158 -15.60 -20.96 -19.58
C GLN A 158 -15.75 -19.89 -18.49
N LEU A 159 -16.51 -18.85 -18.79
CA LEU A 159 -16.89 -17.80 -17.84
C LEU A 159 -18.37 -17.47 -18.00
N ASP A 160 -19.09 -17.40 -16.88
CA ASP A 160 -20.54 -17.16 -16.87
C ASP A 160 -20.88 -15.83 -17.58
N ASN A 161 -21.92 -15.83 -18.42
CA ASN A 161 -22.35 -14.62 -19.14
C ASN A 161 -22.71 -13.47 -18.19
N GLU A 162 -23.23 -13.77 -17.00
CA GLU A 162 -23.52 -12.78 -15.96
C GLU A 162 -22.25 -12.11 -15.43
N VAL A 163 -21.14 -12.85 -15.33
CA VAL A 163 -19.84 -12.33 -14.90
C VAL A 163 -19.22 -11.46 -16.00
N ILE A 164 -19.37 -11.86 -17.27
CA ILE A 164 -18.95 -11.04 -18.41
C ILE A 164 -19.76 -9.74 -18.43
N ASP A 165 -21.10 -9.82 -18.33
CA ASP A 165 -21.94 -8.61 -18.24
C ASP A 165 -21.57 -7.74 -17.03
N LEU A 166 -21.26 -8.32 -15.87
CA LEU A 166 -20.73 -7.59 -14.72
C LEU A 166 -19.44 -6.82 -15.06
N MET A 167 -18.52 -7.39 -15.83
CA MET A 167 -17.27 -6.71 -16.23
C MET A 167 -17.53 -5.53 -17.16
N PHE A 168 -18.39 -5.69 -18.16
CA PHE A 168 -18.56 -4.71 -19.25
C PHE A 168 -19.70 -3.71 -19.03
N ASN A 169 -20.64 -3.99 -18.13
CA ASN A 169 -21.78 -3.10 -17.87
C ASN A 169 -21.46 -2.07 -16.77
N PRO A 170 -21.27 -0.78 -17.07
CA PRO A 170 -20.85 0.22 -16.09
C PRO A 170 -21.91 0.49 -14.98
N ALA A 171 -23.15 0.06 -15.17
CA ALA A 171 -24.20 0.20 -14.15
C ALA A 171 -24.11 -0.86 -13.05
N LYS A 172 -23.49 -2.01 -13.32
CA LYS A 172 -23.36 -3.11 -12.35
C LYS A 172 -22.14 -2.94 -11.46
N ALA A 173 -22.30 -3.24 -10.16
CA ALA A 173 -21.21 -3.22 -9.18
C ALA A 173 -20.36 -1.93 -9.24
N LYS A 174 -21.01 -0.76 -9.39
CA LYS A 174 -20.33 0.50 -9.70
C LYS A 174 -19.22 0.87 -8.70
N PHE A 175 -19.45 0.61 -7.41
CA PHE A 175 -18.48 0.86 -6.35
C PHE A 175 -18.30 -0.37 -5.47
N ARG A 176 -17.05 -0.72 -5.14
CA ARG A 176 -16.74 -1.77 -4.15
C ARG A 176 -17.34 -1.45 -2.79
N LYS A 177 -17.21 -0.20 -2.37
CA LYS A 177 -17.70 0.32 -1.09
C LYS A 177 -18.36 1.67 -1.32
N ILE A 178 -19.58 1.82 -0.83
CA ILE A 178 -20.32 3.10 -0.81
C ILE A 178 -20.26 3.67 0.61
N LYS A 179 -20.00 4.97 0.72
CA LYS A 179 -19.86 5.72 1.98
C LYS A 179 -20.95 6.80 2.13
N ASP A 180 -22.10 6.61 1.49
CA ASP A 180 -23.23 7.54 1.59
C ASP A 180 -24.12 7.16 2.78
N ALA A 181 -24.24 8.08 3.74
CA ALA A 181 -25.05 7.88 4.94
C ALA A 181 -26.58 7.84 4.64
N ASN A 182 -27.00 8.20 3.44
CA ASN A 182 -28.40 8.20 3.02
C ASN A 182 -28.85 6.86 2.39
N VAL A 183 -27.93 5.90 2.21
CA VAL A 183 -28.23 4.57 1.68
C VAL A 183 -27.74 3.48 2.61
N ASP A 184 -28.26 2.26 2.43
CA ASP A 184 -27.68 1.09 3.10
C ASP A 184 -26.31 0.79 2.48
N ILE A 185 -25.25 1.18 3.19
CA ILE A 185 -23.87 1.06 2.72
C ILE A 185 -23.43 -0.38 2.51
N ILE A 186 -24.09 -1.37 3.10
CA ILE A 186 -23.75 -2.79 2.87
C ILE A 186 -24.50 -3.26 1.64
N ALA A 187 -25.83 -3.12 1.62
CA ALA A 187 -26.64 -3.61 0.51
C ALA A 187 -26.32 -2.93 -0.83
N THR A 188 -25.83 -1.69 -0.81
CA THR A 188 -25.46 -0.94 -2.02
C THR A 188 -24.00 -1.12 -2.45
N SER A 189 -23.14 -1.67 -1.60
CA SER A 189 -21.74 -1.94 -1.92
C SER A 189 -21.58 -3.25 -2.69
N ALA A 190 -20.64 -3.32 -3.63
CA ALA A 190 -20.38 -4.52 -4.41
C ALA A 190 -19.46 -5.56 -3.72
N ASN A 191 -18.97 -5.29 -2.51
CA ASN A 191 -18.08 -6.19 -1.79
C ASN A 191 -18.82 -7.42 -1.23
N GLY A 192 -18.15 -8.56 -1.21
CA GLY A 192 -18.69 -9.83 -0.73
C GLY A 192 -18.52 -10.06 0.78
N PHE A 193 -17.94 -9.11 1.51
CA PHE A 193 -17.52 -9.31 2.91
C PHE A 193 -18.66 -9.71 3.86
N TYR A 194 -19.88 -9.22 3.62
CA TYR A 194 -21.02 -9.43 4.50
C TYR A 194 -22.08 -10.42 3.94
N GLY A 195 -21.88 -10.97 2.73
CA GLY A 195 -22.94 -11.70 2.02
C GLY A 195 -24.22 -10.87 1.90
N ASP A 196 -25.40 -11.50 1.90
CA ASP A 196 -26.71 -10.84 1.98
C ASP A 196 -27.02 -10.26 3.39
N GLY A 197 -26.01 -10.18 4.27
CA GLY A 197 -26.16 -9.86 5.68
C GLY A 197 -26.41 -8.38 5.95
N GLN A 198 -27.52 -8.09 6.63
CA GLN A 198 -27.75 -6.80 7.30
C GLN A 198 -26.96 -6.74 8.62
N LEU A 199 -26.50 -5.55 9.01
CA LEU A 199 -25.92 -5.34 10.35
C LEU A 199 -26.98 -5.57 11.42
N ASN A 200 -26.60 -6.27 12.49
CA ASN A 200 -27.43 -6.38 13.68
C ASN A 200 -27.61 -5.01 14.36
N PRO A 201 -28.79 -4.73 14.95
CA PRO A 201 -28.98 -3.53 15.76
C PRO A 201 -28.04 -3.50 16.97
N GLY A 202 -27.29 -2.41 17.16
CA GLY A 202 -26.55 -2.14 18.40
C GLY A 202 -25.10 -2.61 18.49
N ILE A 203 -24.32 -2.57 17.41
CA ILE A 203 -22.86 -2.82 17.47
C ILE A 203 -22.11 -1.48 17.64
N GLY A 204 -21.46 -1.30 18.79
CA GLY A 204 -20.96 0.02 19.22
C GLY A 204 -19.50 0.23 19.57
N GLN A 205 -18.96 1.34 19.04
CA GLN A 205 -17.62 1.96 19.12
C GLN A 205 -17.72 3.42 18.58
N PRO A 206 -16.67 4.28 18.56
CA PRO A 206 -16.74 5.67 18.03
C PRO A 206 -17.38 5.85 16.63
N SER A 207 -17.48 4.77 15.86
CA SER A 207 -18.33 4.64 14.66
C SER A 207 -19.83 4.94 14.89
N GLU A 208 -20.32 4.96 16.13
CA GLU A 208 -21.72 5.26 16.45
C GLU A 208 -21.98 6.75 16.64
N THR A 209 -21.07 7.46 17.32
CA THR A 209 -21.24 8.88 17.63
C THR A 209 -20.76 9.75 16.48
N LEU A 210 -19.59 9.47 15.91
CA LEU A 210 -19.01 10.25 14.80
C LEU A 210 -19.31 9.67 13.42
N LYS A 211 -19.86 8.45 13.34
CA LYS A 211 -20.31 7.80 12.11
C LYS A 211 -19.26 7.84 11.00
N GLN A 212 -19.61 8.30 9.81
CA GLN A 212 -18.72 8.36 8.65
C GLN A 212 -17.50 9.28 8.84
N TYR A 213 -17.51 10.17 9.85
CA TYR A 213 -16.41 11.08 10.13
C TYR A 213 -15.37 10.52 11.10
N ALA A 214 -15.68 9.38 11.76
CA ALA A 214 -14.84 8.81 12.81
C ALA A 214 -13.40 8.52 12.32
N SER A 215 -13.26 7.87 11.16
CA SER A 215 -11.97 7.52 10.58
C SER A 215 -11.17 8.77 10.20
N THR A 216 -11.77 9.69 9.42
CA THR A 216 -11.10 10.94 9.02
C THR A 216 -10.61 11.76 10.21
N LEU A 217 -11.39 11.82 11.30
CA LEU A 217 -11.00 12.51 12.53
C LEU A 217 -9.94 11.77 13.34
N GLU A 218 -9.93 10.42 13.36
CA GLU A 218 -8.84 9.64 13.97
C GLU A 218 -7.52 9.86 13.24
N GLU A 219 -7.54 9.78 11.91
CA GLU A 219 -6.37 10.02 11.09
C GLU A 219 -5.84 11.44 11.27
N ALA A 220 -6.72 12.47 11.24
CA ALA A 220 -6.32 13.85 11.51
C ALA A 220 -5.66 13.99 12.89
N ARG A 221 -6.23 13.35 13.92
CA ARG A 221 -5.68 13.38 15.28
C ARG A 221 -4.29 12.74 15.32
N ALA A 222 -4.11 11.58 14.69
CA ALA A 222 -2.84 10.88 14.64
C ALA A 222 -1.77 11.69 13.88
N ASP A 223 -2.11 12.23 12.71
CA ASP A 223 -1.22 13.10 11.93
C ASP A 223 -0.79 14.33 12.76
N LEU A 224 -1.74 14.98 13.43
CA LEU A 224 -1.47 16.17 14.25
C LEU A 224 -0.58 15.87 15.47
N VAL A 225 -0.64 14.67 16.05
CA VAL A 225 0.31 14.24 17.09
C VAL A 225 1.73 14.21 16.50
N GLY A 226 1.90 13.58 15.33
CA GLY A 226 3.19 13.53 14.64
C GLY A 226 3.72 14.93 14.31
N LEU A 227 2.88 15.77 13.68
CA LEU A 227 3.23 17.14 13.31
C LEU A 227 3.57 17.99 14.55
N TYR A 228 2.79 17.92 15.62
CA TYR A 228 3.07 18.73 16.81
C TYR A 228 4.39 18.37 17.49
N TYR A 229 4.73 17.08 17.55
CA TYR A 229 5.91 16.58 18.27
C TYR A 229 7.19 16.52 17.43
N ILE A 230 7.13 16.42 16.09
CA ILE A 230 8.36 16.41 15.26
C ILE A 230 9.14 17.72 15.39
N TYR A 231 8.47 18.83 15.69
CA TYR A 231 9.07 20.15 15.92
C TYR A 231 9.39 20.40 17.42
N ASP A 232 9.55 19.36 18.24
CA ASP A 232 9.95 19.49 19.65
C ASP A 232 11.46 19.33 19.82
N GLN A 233 12.08 20.16 20.68
CA GLN A 233 13.51 20.06 21.01
C GLN A 233 13.88 18.66 21.51
N LYS A 234 12.94 17.96 22.17
CA LYS A 234 13.15 16.60 22.65
C LYS A 234 13.48 15.60 21.53
N MET A 235 13.03 15.83 20.30
CA MET A 235 13.37 14.97 19.15
C MET A 235 14.87 15.05 18.80
N ILE A 236 15.47 16.24 18.96
CA ILE A 236 16.92 16.44 18.78
C ILE A 236 17.68 15.86 19.97
N ASP A 237 17.22 16.13 21.20
CA ASP A 237 17.87 15.66 22.43
C ASP A 237 17.93 14.12 22.51
N LEU A 238 16.94 13.44 21.92
CA LEU A 238 16.89 11.98 21.81
C LEU A 238 17.66 11.42 20.61
N GLY A 239 18.22 12.27 19.74
CA GLY A 239 18.91 11.87 18.52
C GLY A 239 18.00 11.29 17.43
N LEU A 240 16.69 11.59 17.48
CA LEU A 240 15.70 11.10 16.50
C LEU A 240 15.67 11.97 15.23
N ILE A 241 16.01 13.25 15.35
CA ILE A 241 16.25 14.16 14.21
C ILE A 241 17.53 14.96 14.44
N GLU A 242 18.18 15.36 13.34
CA GLU A 242 19.46 16.07 13.40
C GLU A 242 19.30 17.57 13.71
N SER A 243 18.18 18.18 13.30
CA SER A 243 17.86 19.59 13.54
C SER A 243 16.39 19.89 13.22
N PHE A 244 15.92 21.11 13.54
CA PHE A 244 14.58 21.56 13.16
C PHE A 244 14.35 21.63 11.64
N GLU A 245 15.40 21.65 10.81
CA GLU A 245 15.23 21.63 9.35
C GLU A 245 14.51 20.35 8.86
N VAL A 246 14.68 19.23 9.57
CA VAL A 246 13.93 17.99 9.31
C VAL A 246 12.43 18.20 9.51
N ALA A 247 12.05 18.85 10.62
CA ALA A 247 10.66 19.13 10.94
C ALA A 247 10.05 20.17 10.00
N LYS A 248 10.82 21.19 9.58
CA LYS A 248 10.38 22.17 8.57
C LYS A 248 10.11 21.51 7.22
N ALA A 249 10.99 20.61 6.79
CA ALA A 249 10.80 19.85 5.55
C ALA A 249 9.52 18.98 5.60
N GLU A 250 9.21 18.38 6.75
CA GLU A 250 7.95 17.64 6.95
C GLU A 250 6.75 18.59 6.88
N TYR A 251 6.79 19.75 7.55
CA TYR A 251 5.70 20.72 7.50
C TYR A 251 5.44 21.23 6.07
N ASP A 252 6.50 21.60 5.34
CA ASP A 252 6.40 21.98 3.93
C ASP A 252 5.81 20.84 3.08
N GLY A 253 6.25 19.60 3.32
CA GLY A 253 5.74 18.40 2.66
C GLY A 253 4.25 18.18 2.91
N TYR A 254 3.83 18.28 4.17
CA TYR A 254 2.46 18.08 4.63
C TYR A 254 1.52 19.15 4.07
N ILE A 255 1.88 20.44 4.18
CA ILE A 255 1.08 21.54 3.64
C ILE A 255 0.99 21.46 2.12
N ARG A 256 2.12 21.19 1.42
CA ARG A 256 2.13 21.01 -0.04
C ARG A 256 1.24 19.85 -0.47
N ASN A 257 1.27 18.73 0.25
CA ASN A 257 0.44 17.57 -0.03
C ASN A 257 -1.04 17.87 0.21
N GLY A 258 -1.40 18.28 1.43
CA GLY A 258 -2.76 18.55 1.86
C GLY A 258 -3.46 19.62 1.03
N MET A 259 -2.74 20.70 0.66
CA MET A 259 -3.30 21.81 -0.11
C MET A 259 -3.32 21.59 -1.63
N MET A 260 -2.41 20.77 -2.17
CA MET A 260 -2.19 20.73 -3.63
C MET A 260 -1.87 19.35 -4.19
N THR A 261 -0.71 18.78 -3.85
CA THR A 261 -0.14 17.70 -4.67
C THR A 261 -0.88 16.39 -4.53
N GLN A 262 -1.72 16.21 -3.51
CA GLN A 262 -2.60 15.04 -3.43
C GLN A 262 -3.70 15.04 -4.50
N LEU A 263 -4.10 16.22 -5.02
CA LEU A 263 -5.20 16.35 -5.99
C LEU A 263 -4.90 15.66 -7.34
N GLN A 264 -3.64 15.31 -7.61
CA GLN A 264 -3.26 14.50 -8.77
C GLN A 264 -3.91 13.10 -8.78
N ARG A 265 -4.41 12.64 -7.62
CA ARG A 265 -5.09 11.35 -7.44
C ARG A 265 -6.57 11.36 -7.85
N LEU A 266 -7.13 12.53 -8.17
CA LEU A 266 -8.55 12.70 -8.46
C LEU A 266 -8.78 13.03 -9.92
N GLU A 267 -9.89 12.56 -10.47
CA GLU A 267 -10.40 13.08 -11.74
C GLU A 267 -10.94 14.50 -11.57
N LEU A 268 -10.75 15.35 -12.58
CA LEU A 268 -11.14 16.76 -12.52
C LEU A 268 -12.62 16.93 -12.11
N GLY A 269 -12.86 17.69 -11.04
CA GLY A 269 -14.20 17.97 -10.53
C GLY A 269 -14.71 16.99 -9.47
N GLN A 270 -13.95 15.94 -9.13
CA GLN A 270 -14.26 15.07 -8.00
C GLN A 270 -13.93 15.74 -6.65
N SER A 271 -14.70 15.36 -5.63
CA SER A 271 -14.44 15.70 -4.22
C SER A 271 -13.60 14.61 -3.54
N LEU A 272 -12.95 14.94 -2.42
CA LEU A 272 -12.23 13.94 -1.61
C LEU A 272 -13.20 13.00 -0.90
N GLN A 273 -12.98 11.69 -1.04
CA GLN A 273 -13.80 10.64 -0.42
C GLN A 273 -13.03 9.73 0.53
N GLU A 274 -11.71 9.64 0.37
CA GLU A 274 -10.85 8.73 1.13
C GLU A 274 -10.36 9.42 2.41
N GLU A 275 -10.45 8.73 3.57
CA GLU A 275 -10.22 9.32 4.89
C GLU A 275 -8.81 9.90 5.07
N HIS A 276 -7.78 9.26 4.50
CA HIS A 276 -6.41 9.78 4.58
C HIS A 276 -6.22 11.07 3.76
N MET A 277 -6.84 11.20 2.59
CA MET A 277 -6.78 12.46 1.82
C MET A 277 -7.61 13.56 2.48
N GLN A 278 -8.81 13.22 2.94
CA GLN A 278 -9.70 14.17 3.60
C GLN A 278 -9.05 14.76 4.85
N ASN A 279 -8.39 13.94 5.68
CA ASN A 279 -7.76 14.45 6.90
C ASN A 279 -6.58 15.38 6.60
N ARG A 280 -5.72 15.03 5.62
CA ARG A 280 -4.59 15.88 5.22
C ARG A 280 -5.06 17.23 4.69
N GLN A 281 -6.13 17.22 3.88
CA GLN A 281 -6.74 18.46 3.39
C GLN A 281 -7.37 19.25 4.55
N LEU A 282 -8.08 18.58 5.45
CA LEU A 282 -8.71 19.18 6.63
C LEU A 282 -7.67 19.94 7.45
N VAL A 283 -6.60 19.26 7.84
CA VAL A 283 -5.53 19.83 8.67
C VAL A 283 -4.89 21.02 7.94
N ALA A 284 -4.47 20.83 6.69
CA ALA A 284 -3.77 21.87 5.94
C ALA A 284 -4.65 23.11 5.67
N LYS A 285 -5.92 22.94 5.30
CA LYS A 285 -6.84 24.06 5.07
C LYS A 285 -7.22 24.77 6.36
N TRP A 286 -7.42 24.05 7.46
CA TRP A 286 -7.77 24.65 8.74
C TRP A 286 -6.63 25.56 9.25
N VAL A 287 -5.38 25.06 9.27
CA VAL A 287 -4.25 25.88 9.72
C VAL A 287 -3.94 27.01 8.74
N TYR A 288 -4.15 26.79 7.45
CA TYR A 288 -4.07 27.86 6.45
C TYR A 288 -5.07 28.97 6.79
N GLU A 289 -6.36 28.65 6.99
CA GLU A 289 -7.40 29.63 7.33
C GLU A 289 -7.10 30.37 8.64
N LYS A 290 -6.79 29.63 9.72
CA LYS A 290 -6.53 30.24 11.03
C LYS A 290 -5.25 31.07 11.06
N GLY A 291 -4.27 30.72 10.23
CA GLY A 291 -3.01 31.43 10.10
C GLY A 291 -3.02 32.62 9.14
N GLN A 292 -4.10 32.89 8.39
CA GLN A 292 -4.09 33.90 7.32
C GLN A 292 -3.76 35.31 7.80
N LYS A 293 -4.35 35.72 8.94
CA LYS A 293 -4.15 37.07 9.50
C LYS A 293 -2.67 37.36 9.80
N ASP A 294 -1.96 36.33 10.24
CA ASP A 294 -0.55 36.40 10.61
C ASP A 294 0.39 35.95 9.47
N LYS A 295 -0.17 35.62 8.31
CA LYS A 295 0.54 35.07 7.15
C LYS A 295 1.39 33.83 7.48
N VAL A 296 0.93 32.97 8.39
CA VAL A 296 1.65 31.74 8.79
C VAL A 296 1.96 30.86 7.57
N ILE A 297 0.96 30.70 6.70
CA ILE A 297 1.10 30.08 5.38
C ILE A 297 0.58 31.09 4.35
N GLU A 298 1.38 31.37 3.33
CA GLU A 298 1.03 32.31 2.26
C GLU A 298 0.77 31.56 0.95
N LYS A 299 -0.38 31.82 0.32
CA LYS A 299 -0.64 31.41 -1.05
C LYS A 299 0.01 32.41 -2.02
N VAL A 300 1.07 31.99 -2.69
CA VAL A 300 1.81 32.79 -3.68
C VAL A 300 1.47 32.29 -5.07
N VAL A 301 1.21 33.21 -6.00
CA VAL A 301 1.09 32.89 -7.43
C VAL A 301 2.30 33.47 -8.16
N LYS A 302 3.07 32.62 -8.83
CA LYS A 302 4.23 32.99 -9.63
C LYS A 302 4.15 32.32 -10.99
N ASP A 303 4.27 33.10 -12.06
CA ASP A 303 4.21 32.60 -13.44
C ASP A 303 2.95 31.76 -13.72
N GLY A 304 1.80 32.19 -13.17
CA GLY A 304 0.52 31.49 -13.27
C GLY A 304 0.41 30.20 -12.46
N LYS A 305 1.40 29.87 -11.62
CA LYS A 305 1.42 28.66 -10.78
C LYS A 305 1.23 29.01 -9.31
N THR A 306 0.38 28.26 -8.62
CA THR A 306 0.11 28.40 -7.20
C THR A 306 1.18 27.69 -6.36
N TYR A 307 1.58 28.32 -5.27
CA TYR A 307 2.47 27.79 -4.23
C TYR A 307 1.89 28.12 -2.86
N PHE A 308 2.03 27.22 -1.90
CA PHE A 308 1.79 27.50 -0.48
C PHE A 308 3.15 27.53 0.22
N VAL A 309 3.47 28.65 0.85
CA VAL A 309 4.77 28.89 1.48
C VAL A 309 4.57 29.08 2.97
N VAL A 310 5.18 28.21 3.78
CA VAL A 310 5.21 28.40 5.24
C VAL A 310 6.16 29.56 5.57
N ARG A 311 5.65 30.59 6.24
CA ARG A 311 6.43 31.77 6.65
C ARG A 311 6.82 31.74 8.12
N ASP A 312 6.04 31.06 8.95
CA ASP A 312 6.23 31.00 10.40
C ASP A 312 5.96 29.56 10.90
N TYR A 313 7.04 28.79 11.08
CA TYR A 313 6.96 27.39 11.48
C TYR A 313 6.57 27.21 12.95
N ASP A 314 6.96 28.17 13.81
CA ASP A 314 6.63 28.13 15.23
C ASP A 314 5.13 28.35 15.43
N LYS A 315 4.56 29.36 14.76
CA LYS A 315 3.10 29.56 14.77
C LYS A 315 2.35 28.42 14.10
N LEU A 316 2.91 27.82 13.04
CA LEU A 316 2.29 26.65 12.42
C LEU A 316 2.21 25.47 13.40
N ARG A 317 3.26 25.23 14.20
CA ARG A 317 3.23 24.25 15.29
C ARG A 317 2.13 24.58 16.31
N THR A 318 1.98 25.84 16.71
CA THR A 318 0.90 26.27 17.62
C THR A 318 -0.47 25.94 17.04
N LEU A 319 -0.71 26.26 15.76
CA LEU A 319 -1.97 25.96 15.09
C LEU A 319 -2.25 24.44 14.98
N PHE A 320 -1.22 23.61 14.76
CA PHE A 320 -1.38 22.16 14.85
C PHE A 320 -1.80 21.72 16.26
N GLY A 321 -1.21 22.29 17.30
CA GLY A 321 -1.60 22.02 18.70
C GLY A 321 -3.05 22.44 19.00
N ASP A 322 -3.47 23.60 18.51
CA ASP A 322 -4.84 24.09 18.68
C ASP A 322 -5.86 23.17 18.00
N LEU A 323 -5.58 22.74 16.77
CA LEU A 323 -6.43 21.80 16.04
C LEU A 323 -6.43 20.41 16.69
N LEU A 324 -5.28 19.93 17.17
CA LEU A 324 -5.18 18.66 17.88
C LEU A 324 -6.07 18.66 19.12
N ARG A 325 -6.02 19.75 19.91
CA ARG A 325 -6.88 19.92 21.09
C ARG A 325 -8.37 19.87 20.71
N GLU A 326 -8.77 20.56 19.65
CA GLU A 326 -10.17 20.59 19.22
C GLU A 326 -10.63 19.21 18.70
N ILE A 327 -9.84 18.55 17.86
CA ILE A 327 -10.17 17.20 17.38
C ILE A 327 -10.22 16.19 18.53
N GLN A 328 -9.31 16.30 19.50
CA GLN A 328 -9.34 15.47 20.70
C GLN A 328 -10.62 15.70 21.51
N ARG A 329 -11.05 16.95 21.71
CA ARG A 329 -12.32 17.29 22.36
C ARG A 329 -13.50 16.65 21.62
N ILE A 330 -13.61 16.91 20.31
CA ILE A 330 -14.69 16.37 19.46
C ILE A 330 -14.80 14.85 19.62
N LYS A 331 -13.67 14.14 19.58
CA LYS A 331 -13.63 12.69 19.68
C LYS A 331 -13.96 12.19 21.09
N SER A 332 -13.41 12.81 22.12
CA SER A 332 -13.65 12.44 23.51
C SER A 332 -15.09 12.70 23.96
N GLU A 333 -15.73 13.74 23.43
CA GLU A 333 -17.12 14.10 23.74
C GLU A 333 -18.14 13.48 22.77
N GLY A 334 -17.70 12.90 21.66
CA GLY A 334 -18.58 12.37 20.62
C GLY A 334 -19.40 13.46 19.90
N ASP A 335 -18.85 14.66 19.75
CA ASP A 335 -19.52 15.84 19.17
C ASP A 335 -19.67 15.70 17.63
N PHE A 336 -20.70 14.96 17.22
CA PHE A 336 -20.98 14.70 15.80
C PHE A 336 -21.07 15.97 14.96
N LYS A 337 -21.75 17.02 15.47
CA LYS A 337 -21.98 18.24 14.69
C LYS A 337 -20.69 19.00 14.45
N ALA A 338 -19.83 19.12 15.47
CA ALA A 338 -18.53 19.74 15.30
C ALA A 338 -17.61 18.89 14.38
N GLY A 339 -17.61 17.57 14.56
CA GLY A 339 -16.86 16.65 13.70
C GLY A 339 -17.28 16.73 12.23
N GLN A 340 -18.59 16.70 11.97
CA GLN A 340 -19.17 16.91 10.65
C GLN A 340 -18.76 18.26 10.07
N ALA A 341 -18.95 19.35 10.82
CA ALA A 341 -18.62 20.68 10.34
C ALA A 341 -17.13 20.82 10.00
N LEU A 342 -16.24 20.18 10.76
CA LEU A 342 -14.81 20.21 10.49
C LEU A 342 -14.46 19.45 9.20
N VAL A 343 -15.01 18.25 9.01
CA VAL A 343 -14.73 17.45 7.80
C VAL A 343 -15.39 18.07 6.56
N ASP A 344 -16.66 18.49 6.62
CA ASP A 344 -17.40 19.02 5.47
C ASP A 344 -16.83 20.36 4.98
N ASN A 345 -16.33 21.20 5.89
CA ASN A 345 -15.77 22.50 5.53
C ASN A 345 -14.34 22.42 4.99
N TYR A 346 -13.50 21.55 5.56
CA TYR A 346 -12.07 21.54 5.23
C TYR A 346 -11.59 20.25 4.52
N GLY A 347 -12.24 19.11 4.77
CA GLY A 347 -11.79 17.80 4.28
C GLY A 347 -12.36 17.38 2.91
N VAL A 348 -13.54 17.86 2.50
CA VAL A 348 -14.25 17.29 1.32
C VAL A 348 -14.05 18.09 0.02
N LYS A 349 -14.34 19.40 0.05
CA LYS A 349 -14.47 20.22 -1.17
C LYS A 349 -13.11 20.50 -1.81
N VAL A 350 -13.03 20.36 -3.13
CA VAL A 350 -11.82 20.65 -3.92
C VAL A 350 -12.05 21.93 -4.74
N ASP A 351 -11.07 22.84 -4.74
CA ASP A 351 -11.11 24.04 -5.59
C ASP A 351 -10.83 23.64 -7.05
N TYR A 352 -11.79 23.88 -7.93
CA TYR A 352 -11.74 23.42 -9.32
C TYR A 352 -10.56 24.02 -10.09
N ALA A 353 -10.27 25.31 -9.90
CA ALA A 353 -9.19 25.99 -10.59
C ALA A 353 -7.82 25.44 -10.18
N LEU A 354 -7.60 25.27 -8.87
CA LEU A 354 -6.37 24.68 -8.33
C LEU A 354 -6.21 23.22 -8.77
N HIS A 355 -7.29 22.44 -8.78
CA HIS A 355 -7.24 21.04 -9.23
C HIS A 355 -6.83 20.93 -10.70
N LYS A 356 -7.46 21.74 -11.56
CA LYS A 356 -7.08 21.83 -12.97
C LYS A 356 -5.60 22.20 -13.14
N GLU A 357 -5.13 23.21 -12.39
CA GLU A 357 -3.72 23.63 -12.40
C GLU A 357 -2.78 22.48 -11.99
N VAL A 358 -3.12 21.73 -10.92
CA VAL A 358 -2.32 20.60 -10.44
C VAL A 358 -2.23 19.51 -11.50
N LEU A 359 -3.36 19.15 -12.13
CA LEU A 359 -3.39 18.13 -13.19
C LEU A 359 -2.57 18.56 -14.42
N GLU A 360 -2.64 19.82 -14.81
CA GLU A 360 -1.84 20.38 -15.92
C GLU A 360 -0.33 20.36 -15.60
N ARG A 361 0.04 20.68 -14.35
CA ARG A 361 1.45 20.69 -13.90
C ARG A 361 2.06 19.30 -13.78
N VAL A 362 1.28 18.30 -13.38
CA VAL A 362 1.79 16.93 -13.20
C VAL A 362 1.83 16.14 -14.50
N LYS A 363 0.93 16.43 -15.45
CA LYS A 363 0.85 15.77 -16.76
C LYS A 363 2.22 15.60 -17.47
N PRO A 364 3.07 16.64 -17.60
CA PRO A 364 4.37 16.48 -18.28
C PRO A 364 5.40 15.66 -17.48
N LEU A 365 5.20 15.48 -16.17
CA LEU A 365 6.10 14.67 -15.34
C LEU A 365 5.90 13.16 -15.55
N ASN A 366 4.73 12.76 -16.07
CA ASN A 366 4.35 11.36 -16.30
C ASN A 366 4.57 10.46 -15.07
N ILE A 367 4.34 11.01 -13.86
CA ILE A 367 4.43 10.27 -12.60
C ILE A 367 3.09 9.60 -12.29
N ALA A 368 3.14 8.37 -11.81
CA ALA A 368 1.96 7.68 -11.33
C ALA A 368 1.54 8.25 -9.96
N PRO A 369 0.24 8.56 -9.76
CA PRO A 369 -0.26 9.02 -8.45
C PRO A 369 -0.31 7.90 -7.39
N TYR A 370 -0.32 6.64 -7.83
CA TYR A 370 -0.34 5.45 -6.97
C TYR A 370 0.90 4.59 -7.18
N SER A 371 1.32 3.89 -6.13
CA SER A 371 2.43 2.95 -6.19
C SER A 371 2.11 1.69 -5.41
N GLY A 372 2.64 0.57 -5.87
CA GLY A 372 2.66 -0.68 -5.12
C GLY A 372 3.94 -1.44 -5.40
N PHE A 373 4.09 -2.59 -4.76
CA PHE A 373 5.36 -3.31 -4.75
C PHE A 373 5.19 -4.74 -5.23
N VAL A 374 6.18 -5.24 -5.99
CA VAL A 374 6.40 -6.69 -6.07
C VAL A 374 7.16 -7.13 -4.84
N ASN A 375 6.76 -8.28 -4.28
CA ASN A 375 7.47 -8.88 -3.15
C ASN A 375 8.77 -9.55 -3.63
N PRO A 376 9.79 -9.70 -2.79
CA PRO A 376 10.88 -10.63 -3.05
C PRO A 376 10.42 -12.08 -2.93
N THR A 377 11.14 -12.98 -3.61
CA THR A 377 10.91 -14.43 -3.53
C THR A 377 11.87 -15.04 -2.52
N LEU A 378 11.34 -15.76 -1.52
CA LEU A 378 12.15 -16.51 -0.56
C LEU A 378 12.35 -17.94 -1.06
N LEU A 379 13.60 -18.30 -1.36
CA LEU A 379 14.01 -19.55 -1.97
C LEU A 379 14.68 -20.46 -0.94
N PRO A 380 14.00 -21.47 -0.38
CA PRO A 380 14.62 -22.41 0.55
C PRO A 380 15.60 -23.34 -0.18
N GLU A 381 16.81 -23.46 0.35
CA GLU A 381 17.78 -24.48 -0.06
C GLU A 381 17.67 -25.68 0.88
N VAL A 382 17.55 -26.87 0.32
CA VAL A 382 17.34 -28.11 1.08
C VAL A 382 18.51 -29.07 0.90
N ASP A 383 18.80 -29.85 1.93
CA ASP A 383 19.77 -30.93 1.85
C ASP A 383 19.18 -32.20 1.19
N LYS A 384 19.98 -33.27 1.12
CA LYS A 384 19.57 -34.57 0.58
C LYS A 384 18.41 -35.25 1.32
N ASN A 385 18.13 -34.83 2.56
CA ASN A 385 17.03 -35.34 3.38
C ASN A 385 15.78 -34.44 3.29
N GLY A 386 15.85 -33.32 2.55
CA GLY A 386 14.77 -32.34 2.44
C GLY A 386 14.75 -31.31 3.57
N GLU A 387 15.77 -31.25 4.42
CA GLU A 387 15.86 -30.25 5.47
C GLU A 387 16.36 -28.91 4.92
N ILE A 388 15.65 -27.82 5.24
CA ILE A 388 16.08 -26.48 4.86
C ILE A 388 17.40 -26.13 5.57
N ILE A 389 18.45 -25.88 4.78
CA ILE A 389 19.80 -25.51 5.24
C ILE A 389 20.12 -24.02 5.07
N ASP A 390 19.44 -23.34 4.14
CA ASP A 390 19.46 -21.88 4.01
C ASP A 390 18.19 -21.39 3.32
N ILE A 391 17.96 -20.08 3.35
CA ILE A 391 16.91 -19.42 2.57
C ILE A 391 17.52 -18.20 1.92
N LYS A 392 17.45 -18.15 0.59
CA LYS A 392 17.93 -17.04 -0.23
C LYS A 392 16.77 -16.11 -0.58
N VAL A 393 17.11 -14.85 -0.86
CA VAL A 393 16.16 -13.84 -1.32
C VAL A 393 16.45 -13.55 -2.79
N SER A 394 15.43 -13.66 -3.64
CA SER A 394 15.49 -13.30 -5.06
C SER A 394 14.58 -12.11 -5.36
N TYR A 395 14.98 -11.32 -6.35
CA TYR A 395 14.31 -10.10 -6.81
C TYR A 395 14.03 -10.17 -8.32
N ASP A 396 13.96 -11.36 -8.90
CA ASP A 396 13.91 -11.58 -10.35
C ASP A 396 12.54 -11.28 -11.00
N MET A 397 11.45 -11.65 -10.34
CA MET A 397 10.12 -11.56 -10.95
C MET A 397 9.67 -10.12 -11.22
N ASN A 398 9.15 -9.89 -12.43
CA ASN A 398 8.37 -8.70 -12.75
C ASN A 398 6.93 -8.82 -12.20
N PHE A 399 6.12 -7.78 -12.41
CA PHE A 399 4.75 -7.75 -11.89
C PHE A 399 3.86 -8.87 -12.43
N ILE A 400 3.84 -9.09 -13.75
CA ILE A 400 3.02 -10.15 -14.37
C ILE A 400 3.49 -11.53 -13.90
N GLU A 401 4.79 -11.80 -13.93
CA GLU A 401 5.37 -13.08 -13.51
C GLU A 401 5.00 -13.42 -12.07
N GLN A 402 5.09 -12.45 -11.16
CA GLN A 402 4.73 -12.65 -9.77
C GLN A 402 3.23 -12.91 -9.59
N MET A 403 2.37 -12.18 -10.29
CA MET A 403 0.92 -12.40 -10.19
C MET A 403 0.51 -13.78 -10.72
N LEU A 404 1.11 -14.24 -11.82
CA LEU A 404 0.90 -15.59 -12.35
C LEU A 404 1.49 -16.66 -11.41
N HIS A 405 2.68 -16.43 -10.85
CA HIS A 405 3.27 -17.30 -9.84
C HIS A 405 2.35 -17.44 -8.61
N TYR A 406 1.71 -16.35 -8.17
CA TYR A 406 0.73 -16.40 -7.10
C TYR A 406 -0.56 -17.12 -7.49
N GLY A 407 -1.08 -16.91 -8.70
CA GLY A 407 -2.21 -17.66 -9.23
C GLY A 407 -1.95 -19.17 -9.23
N LYS A 408 -0.74 -19.59 -9.58
CA LYS A 408 -0.36 -21.01 -9.64
C LYS A 408 -0.11 -21.67 -8.29
N ASN A 409 0.56 -20.97 -7.37
CA ASN A 409 1.08 -21.59 -6.13
C ASN A 409 0.35 -21.18 -4.86
N TYR A 410 -0.44 -20.11 -4.91
CA TYR A 410 -1.15 -19.54 -3.75
C TYR A 410 -2.61 -19.21 -4.09
N SER A 411 -3.23 -20.03 -4.95
CA SER A 411 -4.68 -19.99 -5.18
C SER A 411 -5.32 -21.25 -4.60
N PHE A 412 -6.13 -21.07 -3.56
CA PHE A 412 -6.71 -22.14 -2.77
C PHE A 412 -8.24 -22.06 -2.66
N LEU A 413 -8.86 -20.98 -3.17
CA LEU A 413 -10.31 -20.82 -3.19
C LEU A 413 -10.86 -20.84 -4.61
N ASP A 414 -12.15 -21.16 -4.74
CA ASP A 414 -12.81 -21.38 -6.03
C ASP A 414 -13.57 -20.19 -6.63
#